data_AF-A0A453QDS9-F1
#
_entry.id   AF-A0A453QDS9-F1
#
_cell.length_a   1.000
_cell.length_b   1.000
_cell.length_c   1.000
_cell.angle_alpha   90.00
_cell.angle_beta   90.00
_cell.angle_gamma   90.00
#
_symmetry.space_group_name_H-M   'P 1'
#
loop_
_entity.id
_entity.type
_entity.pdbx_description
1 polymer ?
#
loop_
_entity_poly.entity_id
_entity_poly.type
_entity_poly.pdbx_seq_one_letter_code
_entity_poly.pdbx_strand_id
1 'polypeptide(L)'
;RHHIRRRRSQNSNMAASTMAAPTTDHLEPPMAASRTPIRAILAATDALAGERVVVGGWVRAGRVQCGGTMAFLAVNDGSCHASLQLVVEAARVTHPPLARLAATGTSVLVSGMLRVPHGKSKERIELGVDAVIDAGEVDDPAAYPLPKGRIKLDHLRDFLHLRPRNDTIAAVARMRSELTFATHSFFREMGFLCVHTPIITTDDCEGAGEMFQVTTLFSQAQKADRDLRLKLSAGAPRQDEDDGRTVGFESDFFRRQAFLTVSGQLQAEAYACALSGAYTFGPTFRAENSHTSRHLAEFWMVEPEIAFANLQVI
;
A
#
# COMPACT_ATOMS: atom_id res chain seq x y z
N ARG A 1 9.47 9.70 -4.88
CA ARG A 1 8.51 10.58 -5.60
C ARG A 1 9.31 11.33 -6.67
N HIS A 2 9.35 10.86 -7.91
CA HIS A 2 9.89 11.63 -9.03
C HIS A 2 8.75 12.12 -9.92
N HIS A 3 8.79 13.43 -10.18
CA HIS A 3 7.82 14.20 -10.95
C HIS A 3 7.83 13.82 -12.43
N ILE A 4 6.69 13.34 -12.94
CA ILE A 4 6.40 13.35 -14.38
C ILE A 4 5.52 14.57 -14.65
N ARG A 5 6.13 15.60 -15.24
CA ARG A 5 5.47 16.84 -15.65
C ARG A 5 5.05 16.67 -17.13
N ARG A 6 3.83 16.22 -17.40
CA ARG A 6 3.27 16.21 -18.76
C ARG A 6 2.68 17.58 -19.08
N ARG A 7 3.25 18.28 -20.06
CA ARG A 7 2.65 19.46 -20.70
C ARG A 7 1.43 19.01 -21.53
N ARG A 8 0.24 19.55 -21.24
CA ARG A 8 -0.92 19.50 -22.14
C ARG A 8 -0.84 20.73 -23.04
N SER A 9 -0.81 20.55 -24.36
CA SER A 9 -1.22 21.60 -25.30
C SER A 9 -2.67 21.33 -25.71
N GLN A 10 -3.48 22.38 -25.67
CA GLN A 10 -4.81 22.42 -26.26
C GLN A 10 -4.69 22.41 -27.79
N ASN A 11 -5.59 21.72 -28.47
CA ASN A 11 -6.27 22.27 -29.64
C ASN A 11 -7.55 21.48 -29.95
N SER A 12 -8.49 22.22 -30.49
CA SER A 12 -9.91 21.94 -30.65
C SER A 12 -10.29 21.46 -32.06
N ASN A 13 -11.52 20.93 -32.14
CA ASN A 13 -12.46 20.87 -33.26
C ASN A 13 -12.62 19.59 -34.12
N MET A 14 -13.91 19.39 -34.41
CA MET A 14 -14.65 18.26 -34.97
C MET A 14 -14.34 17.91 -36.44
N ALA A 15 -14.58 16.65 -36.83
CA ALA A 15 -15.67 16.25 -37.75
C ALA A 15 -15.60 14.74 -38.07
N ALA A 16 -16.75 14.11 -38.23
CA ALA A 16 -16.92 12.72 -38.64
C ALA A 16 -17.03 12.58 -40.17
N SER A 17 -16.37 11.58 -40.77
CA SER A 17 -16.84 10.94 -42.01
C SER A 17 -16.10 9.62 -42.26
N THR A 18 -16.87 8.65 -42.73
CA THR A 18 -16.57 7.26 -43.11
C THR A 18 -15.70 7.16 -44.39
N MET A 19 -14.73 6.24 -44.44
CA MET A 19 -14.53 5.20 -45.50
C MET A 19 -13.14 4.51 -45.41
N ALA A 20 -13.05 3.34 -46.06
CA ALA A 20 -12.15 2.20 -45.87
C ALA A 20 -10.62 2.41 -46.07
N ALA A 21 -9.87 1.44 -45.52
CA ALA A 21 -8.40 1.34 -45.41
C ALA A 21 -7.61 1.29 -46.73
N PRO A 22 -6.30 1.59 -46.69
CA PRO A 22 -5.32 0.50 -46.76
C PRO A 22 -4.10 0.63 -45.83
N THR A 23 -3.46 -0.53 -45.66
CA THR A 23 -2.27 -0.92 -44.90
C THR A 23 -1.05 -0.01 -44.99
N THR A 24 -0.43 0.27 -43.83
CA THR A 24 1.02 0.47 -43.67
C THR A 24 1.47 -0.03 -42.30
N ASP A 25 2.54 -0.80 -42.30
CA ASP A 25 3.30 -1.32 -41.17
C ASP A 25 3.57 -0.27 -40.10
N HIS A 26 2.79 -0.33 -39.03
CA HIS A 26 3.28 -0.03 -37.70
C HIS A 26 2.80 -1.17 -36.81
N LEU A 27 3.69 -2.12 -36.55
CA LEU A 27 3.56 -3.03 -35.42
C LEU A 27 3.60 -2.14 -34.16
N GLU A 28 2.43 -1.63 -33.76
CA GLU A 28 2.21 -1.20 -32.39
C GLU A 28 2.61 -2.38 -31.49
N PRO A 29 3.52 -2.20 -30.53
CA PRO A 29 3.91 -3.29 -29.64
C PRO A 29 2.65 -3.77 -28.93
N PRO A 30 2.42 -5.10 -28.85
CA PRO A 30 1.21 -5.61 -28.26
C PRO A 30 1.13 -5.13 -26.82
N MET A 31 0.10 -4.32 -26.59
CA MET A 31 -0.67 -4.12 -25.36
C MET A 31 -0.15 -5.00 -24.20
N ALA A 32 0.44 -4.37 -23.17
CA ALA A 32 0.82 -4.94 -21.88
C ALA A 32 0.51 -6.46 -21.75
N ALA A 33 1.43 -7.29 -22.23
CA ALA A 33 1.32 -8.74 -22.11
C ALA A 33 0.97 -9.08 -20.66
N SER A 34 -0.19 -9.70 -20.45
CA SER A 34 -0.73 -9.99 -19.12
C SER A 34 0.32 -10.75 -18.30
N ARG A 35 1.00 -10.04 -17.41
CA ARG A 35 2.05 -10.62 -16.56
C ARG A 35 1.49 -11.83 -15.86
N THR A 36 2.18 -12.96 -15.95
CA THR A 36 1.81 -14.15 -15.20
C THR A 36 2.31 -13.99 -13.76
N PRO A 37 1.42 -14.06 -12.74
CA PRO A 37 1.84 -13.97 -11.35
C PRO A 37 2.74 -15.14 -10.96
N ILE A 38 3.79 -14.88 -10.19
CA ILE A 38 4.74 -15.93 -9.78
C ILE A 38 4.04 -17.04 -8.98
N ARG A 39 3.04 -16.70 -8.15
CA ARG A 39 2.24 -17.70 -7.42
C ARG A 39 1.61 -18.75 -8.34
N ALA A 40 1.15 -18.36 -9.53
CA ALA A 40 0.47 -19.26 -10.45
C ALA A 40 1.47 -20.24 -11.09
N ILE A 41 2.65 -19.73 -11.45
CA ILE A 41 3.75 -20.53 -11.99
C ILE A 41 4.21 -21.57 -10.96
N LEU A 42 4.47 -21.12 -9.73
CA LEU A 42 4.98 -22.00 -8.69
C LEU A 42 3.94 -23.03 -8.22
N ALA A 43 2.64 -22.67 -8.22
CA ALA A 43 1.57 -23.60 -7.88
C ALA A 43 1.40 -24.72 -8.93
N ALA A 44 1.65 -24.43 -10.21
CA ALA A 44 1.55 -25.39 -11.29
C ALA A 44 2.81 -26.25 -11.50
N THR A 45 3.89 -25.97 -10.74
CA THR A 45 5.17 -26.71 -10.80
C THR A 45 5.68 -26.87 -12.24
N ASP A 46 6.11 -28.08 -12.61
CA ASP A 46 6.58 -28.48 -13.93
C ASP A 46 5.49 -28.60 -15.00
N ALA A 47 4.20 -28.50 -14.66
CA ALA A 47 3.11 -28.60 -15.64
C ALA A 47 3.12 -27.47 -16.68
N LEU A 48 3.78 -26.34 -16.38
CA LEU A 48 3.94 -25.22 -17.30
C LEU A 48 5.30 -25.21 -18.03
N ALA A 49 6.08 -26.30 -17.96
CA ALA A 49 7.33 -26.39 -18.69
C ALA A 49 7.08 -26.32 -20.21
N GLY A 50 7.87 -25.51 -20.92
CA GLY A 50 7.72 -25.22 -22.35
C GLY A 50 6.86 -23.99 -22.65
N GLU A 51 6.07 -23.51 -21.69
CA GLU A 51 5.24 -22.32 -21.88
C GLU A 51 6.07 -21.03 -21.90
N ARG A 52 5.69 -20.10 -22.78
CA ARG A 52 6.27 -18.75 -22.81
C ARG A 52 5.45 -17.81 -21.93
N VAL A 53 6.11 -17.13 -21.01
CA VAL A 53 5.45 -16.23 -20.06
C VAL A 53 6.18 -14.91 -19.92
N VAL A 54 5.43 -13.88 -19.52
CA VAL A 54 5.98 -12.60 -19.08
C VAL A 54 5.87 -12.51 -17.57
N VAL A 55 6.99 -12.34 -16.89
CA VAL A 55 7.08 -12.23 -15.42
C VAL A 55 7.71 -10.90 -15.06
N GLY A 56 7.20 -10.27 -14.01
CA GLY A 56 7.80 -9.07 -13.46
C GLY A 56 7.76 -9.06 -11.95
N GLY A 57 8.76 -8.45 -11.34
CA GLY A 57 8.93 -8.41 -9.89
C GLY A 57 10.24 -7.73 -9.50
N TRP A 58 10.68 -7.99 -8.28
CA TRP A 58 11.92 -7.44 -7.72
C TRP A 58 12.91 -8.54 -7.39
N VAL A 59 14.17 -8.30 -7.74
CA VAL A 59 15.29 -9.20 -7.44
C VAL A 59 15.53 -9.20 -5.94
N ARG A 60 15.30 -10.35 -5.29
CA ARG A 60 15.56 -10.59 -3.87
C ARG A 60 17.00 -11.01 -3.61
N ALA A 61 17.57 -11.75 -4.56
CA ALA A 61 18.98 -12.11 -4.61
C ALA A 61 19.38 -12.39 -6.05
N GLY A 62 20.49 -11.81 -6.50
CA GLY A 62 21.09 -12.12 -7.79
C GLY A 62 22.52 -12.62 -7.61
N ARG A 63 22.98 -13.49 -8.52
CA ARG A 63 24.38 -13.87 -8.65
C ARG A 63 24.76 -13.97 -10.12
N VAL A 64 25.93 -13.44 -10.47
CA VAL A 64 26.55 -13.64 -11.77
C VAL A 64 27.54 -14.79 -11.65
N GLN A 65 27.51 -15.75 -12.57
CA GLN A 65 28.34 -16.96 -12.60
C GLN A 65 28.95 -17.16 -13.98
N CYS A 66 29.71 -18.26 -14.14
CA CYS A 66 30.30 -18.67 -15.42
C CYS A 66 31.13 -17.56 -16.08
N GLY A 67 32.00 -16.90 -15.30
CA GLY A 67 32.87 -15.83 -15.81
C GLY A 67 32.13 -14.58 -16.30
N GLY A 68 30.89 -14.35 -15.86
CA GLY A 68 30.11 -13.18 -16.29
C GLY A 68 29.07 -13.48 -17.38
N THR A 69 28.97 -14.73 -17.84
CA THR A 69 28.12 -15.10 -18.99
C THR A 69 26.68 -15.46 -18.60
N MET A 70 26.43 -15.77 -17.32
CA MET A 70 25.11 -16.12 -16.82
C MET A 70 24.80 -15.42 -15.49
N ALA A 71 23.54 -15.04 -15.30
CA ALA A 71 23.02 -14.55 -14.03
C ALA A 71 21.82 -15.38 -13.58
N PHE A 72 21.78 -15.68 -12.29
CA PHE A 72 20.66 -16.34 -11.62
C PHE A 72 20.00 -15.31 -10.71
N LEU A 73 18.73 -15.01 -10.97
CA LEU A 73 17.96 -14.02 -10.22
C LEU A 73 16.80 -14.71 -9.49
N ALA A 74 16.75 -14.60 -8.17
CA ALA A 74 15.56 -14.93 -7.41
C ALA A 74 14.62 -13.71 -7.43
N VAL A 75 13.54 -13.79 -8.21
CA VAL A 75 12.57 -12.70 -8.36
C VAL A 75 11.31 -13.00 -7.57
N ASN A 76 10.82 -12.01 -6.83
CA ASN A 76 9.55 -12.09 -6.14
C ASN A 76 8.66 -10.91 -6.55
N ASP A 77 7.38 -11.18 -6.77
CA ASP A 77 6.40 -10.20 -7.23
C ASP A 77 5.35 -9.87 -6.15
N GLY A 78 5.54 -10.37 -4.93
CA GLY A 78 4.66 -10.22 -3.78
C GLY A 78 3.47 -11.19 -3.74
N SER A 79 3.17 -11.90 -4.84
CA SER A 79 1.99 -12.74 -4.96
C SER A 79 2.02 -14.00 -4.08
N CYS A 80 3.21 -14.45 -3.70
CA CYS A 80 3.47 -15.52 -2.74
C CYS A 80 4.79 -15.29 -1.99
N HIS A 81 5.08 -16.14 -1.00
CA HIS A 81 6.35 -16.08 -0.27
C HIS A 81 7.54 -16.51 -1.13
N ALA A 82 7.39 -17.57 -1.93
CA ALA A 82 8.47 -18.12 -2.75
C ALA A 82 8.84 -17.17 -3.92
N SER A 83 10.10 -17.27 -4.36
CA SER A 83 10.63 -16.52 -5.52
C SER A 83 10.79 -17.46 -6.71
N LEU A 84 10.61 -16.94 -7.92
CA LEU A 84 10.91 -17.67 -9.15
C LEU A 84 12.39 -17.46 -9.50
N GLN A 85 13.09 -18.54 -9.84
CA GLN A 85 14.44 -18.45 -10.39
C GLN A 85 14.37 -18.07 -11.87
N LEU A 86 15.04 -16.98 -12.23
CA LEU A 86 15.29 -16.57 -13.60
C LEU A 86 16.74 -16.87 -13.95
N VAL A 87 16.96 -17.45 -15.13
CA VAL A 87 18.29 -17.67 -15.70
C VAL A 87 18.46 -16.74 -16.90
N VAL A 88 19.43 -15.84 -16.79
CA VAL A 88 19.70 -14.82 -17.80
C VAL A 88 21.07 -15.07 -18.40
N GLU A 89 21.12 -15.30 -19.71
CA GLU A 89 22.36 -15.45 -20.46
C GLU A 89 22.78 -14.09 -21.04
N ALA A 90 24.06 -13.73 -20.90
CA ALA A 90 24.59 -12.47 -21.43
C ALA A 90 24.40 -12.36 -22.95
N ALA A 91 24.40 -13.49 -23.67
CA ALA A 91 24.16 -13.54 -25.11
C ALA A 91 22.72 -13.14 -25.51
N ARG A 92 21.76 -13.17 -24.57
CA ARG A 92 20.34 -12.87 -24.83
C ARG A 92 19.93 -11.46 -24.38
N VAL A 93 20.74 -10.81 -23.55
CA VAL A 93 20.40 -9.54 -22.91
C VAL A 93 21.56 -8.56 -23.02
N THR A 94 21.36 -7.50 -23.79
CA THR A 94 22.35 -6.43 -24.00
C THR A 94 22.28 -5.34 -22.94
N HIS A 95 21.09 -4.99 -22.44
CA HIS A 95 20.91 -3.96 -21.41
C HIS A 95 19.79 -4.30 -20.40
N PRO A 96 19.96 -3.95 -19.11
CA PRO A 96 21.20 -3.51 -18.48
C PRO A 96 22.18 -4.69 -18.27
N PRO A 97 23.48 -4.42 -17.98
CA PRO A 97 24.47 -5.47 -17.74
C PRO A 97 24.03 -6.46 -16.65
N LEU A 98 24.45 -7.72 -16.76
CA LEU A 98 24.04 -8.76 -15.80
C LEU A 98 24.35 -8.41 -14.34
N ALA A 99 25.46 -7.71 -14.07
CA ALA A 99 25.81 -7.25 -12.72
C ALA A 99 24.78 -6.26 -12.16
N ARG A 100 24.26 -5.38 -13.02
CA ARG A 100 23.22 -4.41 -12.68
C ARG A 100 21.86 -5.09 -12.46
N LEU A 101 21.49 -6.04 -13.33
CA LEU A 101 20.30 -6.87 -13.16
C LEU A 101 20.33 -7.71 -11.88
N ALA A 102 21.51 -8.21 -11.50
CA ALA A 102 21.70 -9.03 -10.30
C ALA A 102 21.65 -8.25 -8.99
N ALA A 103 21.64 -6.91 -9.02
CA ALA A 103 21.57 -6.11 -7.80
C ALA A 103 20.23 -6.29 -7.09
N THR A 104 20.29 -6.58 -5.79
CA THR A 104 19.10 -6.69 -4.92
C THR A 104 18.27 -5.41 -4.99
N GLY A 105 16.96 -5.54 -5.16
CA GLY A 105 16.03 -4.41 -5.27
C GLY A 105 15.72 -3.97 -6.69
N THR A 106 16.50 -4.41 -7.68
CA THR A 106 16.24 -4.14 -9.11
C THR A 106 14.87 -4.68 -9.49
N SER A 107 14.04 -3.85 -10.13
CA SER A 107 12.79 -4.32 -10.74
C SER A 107 13.08 -4.84 -12.13
N VAL A 108 12.43 -5.95 -12.49
CA VAL A 108 12.56 -6.55 -13.82
C VAL A 108 11.18 -6.88 -14.37
N LEU A 109 11.03 -6.74 -15.68
CA LEU A 109 9.94 -7.28 -16.49
C LEU A 109 10.59 -8.06 -17.63
N VAL A 110 10.37 -9.36 -17.68
CA VAL A 110 11.07 -10.27 -18.60
C VAL A 110 10.09 -11.18 -19.31
N SER A 111 10.42 -11.53 -20.55
CA SER A 111 9.78 -12.62 -21.29
C SER A 111 10.75 -13.80 -21.37
N GLY A 112 10.23 -15.01 -21.27
CA GLY A 112 11.05 -16.20 -21.36
C GLY A 112 10.24 -17.48 -21.45
N MET A 113 10.95 -18.60 -21.49
CA MET A 113 10.38 -19.94 -21.51
C MET A 113 10.57 -20.62 -20.17
N LEU A 114 9.49 -21.14 -19.61
CA LEU A 114 9.51 -21.95 -18.40
C LEU A 114 10.14 -23.31 -18.70
N ARG A 115 11.00 -23.79 -17.81
CA ARG A 115 11.67 -25.08 -17.97
C ARG A 115 11.96 -25.73 -16.62
N VAL A 116 12.11 -27.05 -16.66
CA VAL A 116 12.65 -27.79 -15.52
C VAL A 116 14.15 -27.46 -15.42
N PRO A 117 14.65 -27.04 -14.24
CA PRO A 117 16.06 -26.72 -14.08
C PRO A 117 16.97 -27.91 -14.43
N HIS A 118 18.12 -27.63 -15.05
CA HIS A 118 19.11 -28.67 -15.35
C HIS A 118 19.93 -29.03 -14.10
N GLY A 119 20.16 -30.33 -13.86
CA GLY A 119 21.01 -30.83 -12.78
C GLY A 119 20.32 -30.90 -11.41
N LYS A 120 21.12 -30.91 -10.33
CA LYS A 120 20.62 -30.97 -8.94
C LYS A 120 20.16 -29.58 -8.48
N SER A 121 18.98 -29.14 -8.92
CA SER A 121 18.32 -27.95 -8.39
C SER A 121 17.31 -28.31 -7.31
N LYS A 122 17.11 -27.40 -6.35
CA LYS A 122 15.99 -27.49 -5.39
C LYS A 122 14.67 -26.98 -5.99
N GLU A 123 14.78 -26.15 -7.01
CA GLU A 123 13.63 -25.57 -7.71
C GLU A 123 13.03 -26.60 -8.67
N ARG A 124 11.71 -26.65 -8.76
CA ARG A 124 10.99 -27.55 -9.70
C ARG A 124 10.81 -26.92 -11.09
N ILE A 125 10.85 -25.60 -11.16
CA ILE A 125 10.66 -24.80 -12.38
C ILE A 125 11.52 -23.54 -12.31
N GLU A 126 12.07 -23.13 -13.44
CA GLU A 126 12.77 -21.86 -13.63
C GLU A 126 12.35 -21.19 -14.94
N LEU A 127 12.62 -19.89 -15.05
CA LEU A 127 12.39 -19.13 -16.27
C LEU A 127 13.72 -18.88 -16.98
N GLY A 128 13.91 -19.50 -18.15
CA GLY A 128 14.98 -19.11 -19.07
C GLY A 128 14.59 -17.80 -19.76
N VAL A 129 15.33 -16.72 -19.49
CA VAL A 129 14.99 -15.38 -19.98
C VAL A 129 15.40 -15.25 -21.44
N ASP A 130 14.42 -14.95 -22.30
CA ASP A 130 14.64 -14.65 -23.72
C ASP A 130 14.90 -13.15 -23.92
N ALA A 131 14.18 -12.30 -23.20
CA ALA A 131 14.26 -10.85 -23.34
C ALA A 131 13.95 -10.14 -22.01
N VAL A 132 14.71 -9.08 -21.72
CA VAL A 132 14.36 -8.10 -20.70
C VAL A 132 13.55 -7.00 -21.37
N ILE A 133 12.27 -6.89 -20.99
CA ILE A 133 11.35 -5.88 -21.53
C ILE A 133 11.60 -4.54 -20.85
N ASP A 134 11.74 -4.55 -19.52
CA ASP A 134 12.02 -3.35 -18.73
C ASP A 134 12.80 -3.71 -17.46
N ALA A 135 13.66 -2.78 -17.00
CA ALA A 135 14.44 -2.94 -15.79
C ALA A 135 14.62 -1.59 -15.08
N GLY A 136 14.27 -1.56 -13.79
CA GLY A 136 14.51 -0.42 -12.90
C GLY A 136 15.72 -0.72 -12.02
N GLU A 137 16.87 -0.14 -12.37
CA GLU A 137 18.13 -0.34 -11.66
C GLU A 137 18.15 0.33 -10.28
N VAL A 138 19.01 -0.20 -9.40
CA VAL A 138 19.32 0.41 -8.10
C VAL A 138 20.62 1.20 -8.23
N ASP A 139 20.55 2.53 -8.18
CA ASP A 139 21.72 3.41 -8.39
C ASP A 139 22.94 2.97 -7.57
N ASP A 140 22.77 2.85 -6.25
CA ASP A 140 23.77 2.34 -5.32
C ASP A 140 23.28 1.06 -4.61
N PRO A 141 23.72 -0.13 -5.06
CA PRO A 141 23.38 -1.40 -4.42
C PRO A 141 23.86 -1.52 -2.97
N ALA A 142 24.94 -0.82 -2.58
CA ALA A 142 25.47 -0.86 -1.22
C ALA A 142 24.60 -0.04 -0.25
N ALA A 143 23.96 1.03 -0.74
CA ALA A 143 23.02 1.85 0.02
C ALA A 143 21.57 1.32 0.02
N TYR A 144 21.29 0.18 -0.62
CA TYR A 144 19.92 -0.33 -0.70
C TYR A 144 19.37 -0.71 0.70
N PRO A 145 18.24 -0.14 1.15
CA PRO A 145 17.77 -0.29 2.55
C PRO A 145 17.35 -1.69 2.97
N LEU A 146 17.14 -2.60 2.00
CA LEU A 146 16.72 -3.97 2.23
C LEU A 146 17.80 -4.95 1.73
N PRO A 147 18.97 -5.00 2.39
CA PRO A 147 20.04 -5.90 1.98
C PRO A 147 19.62 -7.36 2.14
N LYS A 148 20.37 -8.25 1.48
CA LYS A 148 20.19 -9.69 1.63
C LYS A 148 20.50 -10.09 3.08
N GLY A 149 19.56 -10.78 3.74
CA GLY A 149 19.75 -11.30 5.09
C GLY A 149 18.64 -10.89 6.04
N ARG A 150 18.86 -11.12 7.33
CA ARG A 150 17.90 -10.77 8.38
C ARG A 150 17.98 -9.27 8.70
N ILE A 151 16.85 -8.59 8.57
CA ILE A 151 16.70 -7.16 8.89
C ILE A 151 15.88 -7.04 10.18
N LYS A 152 16.27 -6.15 11.09
CA LYS A 152 15.50 -5.87 12.31
C LYS A 152 14.20 -5.16 11.97
N LEU A 153 13.12 -5.46 12.70
CA LEU A 153 11.81 -4.84 12.46
C LEU A 153 11.82 -3.33 12.67
N ASP A 154 12.64 -2.83 13.60
CA ASP A 154 12.78 -1.38 13.85
C ASP A 154 13.33 -0.65 12.63
N HIS A 155 14.39 -1.16 12.01
CA HIS A 155 14.96 -0.62 10.76
C HIS A 155 13.94 -0.61 9.62
N LEU A 156 13.05 -1.61 9.56
CA LEU A 156 11.98 -1.63 8.54
C LEU A 156 10.94 -0.51 8.75
N ARG A 157 10.82 0.06 9.96
CA ARG A 157 9.91 1.20 10.22
C ARG A 157 10.42 2.50 9.58
N ASP A 158 11.73 2.64 9.39
CA ASP A 158 12.32 3.81 8.73
C ASP A 158 12.03 3.84 7.21
N PHE A 159 11.74 2.67 6.63
CA PHE A 159 11.49 2.50 5.19
C PHE A 159 10.08 1.97 4.91
N LEU A 160 9.03 2.65 5.41
CA LEU A 160 7.62 2.24 5.29
C LEU A 160 7.18 1.93 3.84
N HIS A 161 7.73 2.63 2.87
CA HIS A 161 7.41 2.47 1.44
C HIS A 161 8.09 1.24 0.81
N LEU A 162 9.15 0.70 1.42
CA LEU A 162 9.88 -0.49 0.93
C LEU A 162 9.62 -1.73 1.78
N ARG A 163 9.32 -1.58 3.08
CA ARG A 163 9.16 -2.70 4.01
C ARG A 163 8.20 -3.81 3.55
N PRO A 164 7.14 -3.58 2.74
CA PRO A 164 6.32 -4.68 2.23
C PRO A 164 7.08 -5.70 1.36
N ARG A 165 8.30 -5.38 0.91
CA ARG A 165 9.18 -6.30 0.18
C ARG A 165 9.96 -7.25 1.10
N ASN A 166 9.92 -7.04 2.42
CA ASN A 166 10.48 -7.97 3.40
C ASN A 166 9.51 -9.14 3.65
N ASP A 167 10.03 -10.35 3.87
CA ASP A 167 9.21 -11.56 3.98
C ASP A 167 8.21 -11.52 5.14
N THR A 168 8.64 -11.06 6.31
CA THR A 168 7.78 -10.97 7.50
C THR A 168 6.67 -9.97 7.27
N ILE A 169 6.98 -8.78 6.76
CA ILE A 169 5.97 -7.73 6.54
C ILE A 169 4.99 -8.12 5.42
N ALA A 170 5.48 -8.75 4.35
CA ALA A 170 4.64 -9.28 3.28
C ALA A 170 3.69 -10.37 3.79
N ALA A 171 4.18 -11.27 4.66
CA ALA A 171 3.36 -12.29 5.28
C ALA A 171 2.27 -11.69 6.17
N VAL A 172 2.62 -10.74 7.03
CA VAL A 172 1.66 -10.00 7.87
C VAL A 172 0.61 -9.29 7.01
N ALA A 173 1.00 -8.66 5.90
CA ALA A 173 0.06 -7.99 5.00
C ALA A 173 -0.93 -8.98 4.36
N ARG A 174 -0.46 -10.14 3.88
CA ARG A 174 -1.32 -11.20 3.34
C ARG A 174 -2.25 -11.76 4.42
N MET A 175 -1.73 -12.07 5.60
CA MET A 175 -2.56 -12.54 6.72
C MET A 175 -3.63 -11.53 7.11
N ARG A 176 -3.29 -10.23 7.21
CA ARG A 176 -4.26 -9.17 7.50
C ARG A 176 -5.36 -9.10 6.44
N SER A 177 -5.01 -9.27 5.16
CA SER A 177 -5.98 -9.33 4.07
C SER A 177 -6.94 -10.50 4.25
N GLU A 178 -6.43 -11.71 4.49
CA GLU A 178 -7.27 -12.91 4.69
C GLU A 178 -8.17 -12.78 5.93
N LEU A 179 -7.63 -12.30 7.06
CA LEU A 179 -8.40 -12.04 8.27
C LEU A 179 -9.53 -11.03 8.02
N THR A 180 -9.26 -9.98 7.23
CA THR A 180 -10.28 -8.98 6.87
C THR A 180 -11.42 -9.62 6.09
N PHE A 181 -11.13 -10.41 5.06
CA PHE A 181 -12.15 -11.11 4.28
C PHE A 181 -12.88 -12.18 5.08
N ALA A 182 -12.19 -12.90 5.97
CA ALA A 182 -12.79 -13.89 6.86
C ALA A 182 -13.78 -13.24 7.83
N THR A 183 -13.42 -12.11 8.44
CA THR A 183 -14.31 -11.33 9.32
C THR A 183 -15.57 -10.89 8.57
N HIS A 184 -15.42 -10.31 7.37
CA HIS A 184 -16.58 -9.91 6.57
C HIS A 184 -17.45 -11.10 6.16
N SER A 185 -16.83 -12.24 5.83
CA SER A 185 -17.56 -13.45 5.44
C SER A 185 -18.36 -14.01 6.62
N PHE A 186 -17.75 -14.09 7.81
CA PHE A 186 -18.41 -14.51 9.05
C PHE A 186 -19.66 -13.67 9.32
N PHE A 187 -19.54 -12.34 9.37
CA PHE A 187 -20.69 -11.49 9.64
C PHE A 187 -21.77 -11.58 8.56
N ARG A 188 -21.37 -11.71 7.29
CA ARG A 188 -22.32 -11.90 6.19
C ARG A 188 -23.08 -13.22 6.32
N GLU A 189 -22.41 -14.31 6.68
CA GLU A 189 -23.02 -15.63 6.89
C GLU A 189 -23.96 -15.63 8.10
N MET A 190 -23.65 -14.83 9.13
CA MET A 190 -24.50 -14.62 10.30
C MET A 190 -25.64 -13.61 10.08
N GLY A 191 -25.77 -13.04 8.87
CA GLY A 191 -26.85 -12.12 8.52
C GLY A 191 -26.67 -10.67 8.98
N PHE A 192 -25.48 -10.30 9.43
CA PHE A 192 -25.19 -8.92 9.84
C PHE A 192 -24.97 -8.01 8.64
N LEU A 193 -25.30 -6.73 8.81
CA LEU A 193 -25.02 -5.68 7.85
C LEU A 193 -23.75 -4.89 8.24
N CYS A 194 -22.82 -4.76 7.29
CA CYS A 194 -21.66 -3.89 7.47
C CYS A 194 -22.12 -2.44 7.33
N VAL A 195 -21.92 -1.64 8.38
CA VAL A 195 -22.29 -0.22 8.40
C VAL A 195 -21.07 0.67 8.51
N HIS A 196 -21.04 1.75 7.73
CA HIS A 196 -20.00 2.76 7.79
C HIS A 196 -20.45 3.89 8.73
N THR A 197 -19.91 3.91 9.94
CA THR A 197 -20.19 4.94 10.94
C THR A 197 -19.33 6.19 10.71
N PRO A 198 -19.77 7.37 11.13
CA PRO A 198 -18.99 8.61 10.99
C PRO A 198 -17.65 8.52 11.73
N ILE A 199 -16.57 8.94 11.06
CA ILE A 199 -15.25 9.04 11.69
C ILE A 199 -15.11 10.35 12.47
N ILE A 200 -15.70 11.43 11.98
CA ILE A 200 -15.73 12.71 12.68
C ILE A 200 -16.97 12.74 13.57
N THR A 201 -16.78 12.98 14.85
CA THR A 201 -17.83 12.99 15.88
C THR A 201 -17.82 14.30 16.65
N THR A 202 -18.97 14.68 17.20
CA THR A 202 -19.08 15.74 18.21
C THR A 202 -19.37 15.18 19.60
N ASP A 203 -19.49 13.86 19.68
CA ASP A 203 -19.82 13.11 20.89
C ASP A 203 -18.60 12.29 21.33
N ASP A 204 -18.40 12.24 22.64
CA ASP A 204 -17.46 11.32 23.28
C ASP A 204 -18.19 10.00 23.56
N CYS A 205 -17.94 8.98 22.74
CA CYS A 205 -18.63 7.69 22.84
C CYS A 205 -18.32 6.93 24.14
N GLU A 206 -17.11 7.09 24.69
CA GLU A 206 -16.63 6.33 25.87
C GLU A 206 -16.50 7.20 27.14
N GLY A 207 -16.63 8.52 27.02
CA GLY A 207 -16.80 9.46 28.14
C GLY A 207 -15.57 9.70 29.02
N ALA A 208 -14.38 9.24 28.62
CA ALA A 208 -13.18 9.29 29.47
C ALA A 208 -11.83 9.35 28.73
N GLY A 209 -11.81 9.37 27.39
CA GLY A 209 -10.58 9.29 26.60
C GLY A 209 -10.13 10.64 26.03
N GLU A 210 -8.81 10.87 25.96
CA GLU A 210 -8.28 11.97 25.14
C GLU A 210 -8.58 11.70 23.66
N MET A 211 -9.27 12.63 23.00
CA MET A 211 -9.64 12.54 21.57
C MET A 211 -8.84 13.54 20.72
N PHE A 212 -8.54 13.17 19.47
CA PHE A 212 -7.93 14.10 18.52
C PHE A 212 -8.97 15.10 18.03
N GLN A 213 -8.73 16.39 18.24
CA GLN A 213 -9.59 17.44 17.74
C GLN A 213 -9.44 17.64 16.23
N VAL A 214 -10.57 17.76 15.53
CA VAL A 214 -10.67 18.10 14.12
C VAL A 214 -11.18 19.53 13.99
N THR A 215 -10.38 20.42 13.40
CA THR A 215 -10.73 21.83 13.24
C THR A 215 -10.16 22.42 11.96
N THR A 216 -10.88 23.37 11.38
CA THR A 216 -10.44 24.16 10.22
C THR A 216 -9.91 25.55 10.61
N LEU A 217 -10.06 25.91 11.90
CA LEU A 217 -9.70 27.22 12.43
C LEU A 217 -8.20 27.48 12.40
N PHE A 218 -7.34 26.46 12.33
CA PHE A 218 -5.88 26.66 12.27
C PHE A 218 -5.43 27.52 11.09
N SER A 219 -6.14 27.47 9.96
CA SER A 219 -5.86 28.34 8.81
C SER A 219 -6.13 29.83 9.10
N GLN A 220 -7.04 30.13 10.03
CA GLN A 220 -7.36 31.47 10.52
C GLN A 220 -6.50 31.86 11.72
N ALA A 221 -6.22 30.93 12.63
CA ALA A 221 -5.34 31.13 13.79
C ALA A 221 -3.87 31.33 13.39
N GLN A 222 -3.38 30.65 12.35
CA GLN A 222 -2.04 30.91 11.78
C GLN A 222 -1.97 32.24 11.03
N LYS A 223 -3.05 32.66 10.37
CA LYS A 223 -3.15 34.02 9.79
C LYS A 223 -3.18 35.07 10.90
N ALA A 224 -3.93 34.83 11.97
CA ALA A 224 -3.99 35.70 13.14
C ALA A 224 -2.66 35.76 13.90
N ASP A 225 -1.94 34.65 14.09
CA ASP A 225 -0.59 34.60 14.68
C ASP A 225 0.42 35.34 13.81
N ARG A 226 0.35 35.20 12.48
CA ARG A 226 1.17 35.95 11.54
C ARG A 226 0.91 37.47 11.63
N ASP A 227 -0.37 37.86 11.66
CA ASP A 227 -0.77 39.27 11.82
C ASP A 227 -0.41 39.83 13.19
N LEU A 228 -0.51 39.02 14.26
CA LEU A 228 -0.13 39.39 15.62
C LEU A 228 1.39 39.56 15.72
N ARG A 229 2.19 38.66 15.12
CA ARG A 229 3.66 38.78 15.02
C ARG A 229 4.09 39.99 14.20
N LEU A 230 3.38 40.31 13.12
CA LEU A 230 3.58 41.55 12.35
C LEU A 230 3.28 42.79 13.21
N LYS A 231 2.18 42.80 13.97
CA LYS A 231 1.81 43.89 14.89
C LYS A 231 2.79 44.03 16.07
N LEU A 232 3.29 42.93 16.61
CA LEU A 232 4.32 42.90 17.66
C LEU A 232 5.67 43.40 17.15
N SER A 233 6.02 43.10 15.88
CA SER A 233 7.22 43.66 15.23
C SER A 233 7.13 45.18 14.97
N ALA A 234 5.92 45.76 15.07
CA ALA A 234 5.65 47.19 14.96
C ALA A 234 5.53 47.90 16.34
N GLY A 235 5.89 47.23 17.44
CA GLY A 235 6.04 47.88 18.76
C GLY A 235 4.78 47.95 19.64
N ALA A 236 3.78 47.08 19.43
CA ALA A 236 2.63 46.98 20.35
C ALA A 236 2.98 46.17 21.62
N PRO A 237 2.46 46.55 22.81
CA PRO A 237 2.77 45.86 24.07
C PRO A 237 2.18 44.44 24.10
N ARG A 238 2.93 43.50 24.69
CA ARG A 238 2.43 42.15 25.01
C ARG A 238 1.47 42.24 26.18
N GLN A 239 0.22 41.87 25.96
CA GLN A 239 -0.69 41.48 27.04
C GLN A 239 -0.53 39.96 27.21
N ASP A 240 0.30 39.58 28.18
CA ASP A 240 0.32 38.23 28.74
C ASP A 240 -0.81 38.17 29.77
N GLU A 241 -2.04 37.99 29.31
CA GLU A 241 -3.16 37.55 30.17
C GLU A 241 -3.71 36.24 29.61
N ASP A 242 -3.75 35.23 30.47
CA ASP A 242 -4.55 34.02 30.32
C ASP A 242 -6.03 34.42 30.46
N ASP A 243 -6.49 35.16 29.46
CA ASP A 243 -7.87 35.57 29.28
C ASP A 243 -8.58 34.30 28.83
N GLY A 244 -9.37 33.66 29.70
CA GLY A 244 -10.09 32.39 29.52
C GLY A 244 -11.09 32.41 28.35
N ARG A 245 -10.62 32.79 27.17
CA ARG A 245 -11.30 32.85 25.89
C ARG A 245 -11.59 31.42 25.50
N THR A 246 -12.79 31.00 25.85
CA THR A 246 -13.44 29.87 25.21
C THR A 246 -13.33 30.10 23.71
N VAL A 247 -12.52 29.31 23.02
CA VAL A 247 -12.42 29.38 21.56
C VAL A 247 -13.83 29.13 21.03
N GLY A 248 -14.47 30.16 20.49
CA GLY A 248 -15.82 30.04 19.94
C GLY A 248 -15.78 29.13 18.73
N PHE A 249 -16.32 27.91 18.86
CA PHE A 249 -16.37 26.94 17.77
C PHE A 249 -17.47 27.22 16.73
N GLU A 250 -18.29 28.26 16.94
CA GLU A 250 -19.31 28.74 16.00
C GLU A 250 -18.76 29.03 14.59
N SER A 251 -17.51 29.47 14.51
CA SER A 251 -16.82 29.77 13.25
C SER A 251 -16.08 28.56 12.65
N ASP A 252 -16.04 27.43 13.34
CA ASP A 252 -15.45 26.20 12.82
C ASP A 252 -16.41 25.47 11.87
N PHE A 253 -15.90 24.47 11.16
CA PHE A 253 -16.63 23.78 10.10
C PHE A 253 -17.97 23.17 10.58
N PHE A 254 -17.98 22.54 11.75
CA PHE A 254 -19.17 21.92 12.34
C PHE A 254 -19.95 22.85 13.28
N ARG A 255 -19.50 24.11 13.42
CA ARG A 255 -20.04 25.13 14.36
C ARG A 255 -20.05 24.69 15.82
N ARG A 256 -19.30 23.64 16.14
CA ARG A 256 -19.06 23.09 17.47
C ARG A 256 -17.76 22.30 17.42
N GLN A 257 -17.26 21.92 18.59
CA GLN A 257 -16.05 21.11 18.67
C GLN A 257 -16.30 19.73 18.03
N ALA A 258 -15.35 19.29 17.22
CA ALA A 258 -15.41 18.00 16.54
C ALA A 258 -14.09 17.24 16.75
N PHE A 259 -14.18 15.93 16.70
CA PHE A 259 -13.11 15.01 17.05
C PHE A 259 -13.05 13.82 16.09
N LEU A 260 -11.92 13.12 16.07
CA LEU A 260 -11.85 11.78 15.51
C LEU A 260 -12.41 10.77 16.51
N THR A 261 -13.28 9.89 16.03
CA THR A 261 -14.00 8.96 16.89
C THR A 261 -13.09 7.91 17.52
N VAL A 262 -13.39 7.58 18.78
CA VAL A 262 -12.77 6.47 19.52
C VAL A 262 -13.46 5.14 19.22
N SER A 263 -14.74 5.17 18.85
CA SER A 263 -15.61 4.00 18.64
C SER A 263 -16.82 4.35 17.74
N GLY A 264 -17.29 3.40 16.95
CA GLY A 264 -18.56 3.51 16.19
C GLY A 264 -19.76 2.88 16.89
N GLN A 265 -19.60 2.43 18.14
CA GLN A 265 -20.56 1.59 18.85
C GLN A 265 -21.95 2.24 18.98
N LEU A 266 -22.02 3.49 19.43
CA LEU A 266 -23.30 4.19 19.63
C LEU A 266 -24.13 4.28 18.34
N GLN A 267 -23.46 4.48 17.20
CA GLN A 267 -24.13 4.49 15.91
C GLN A 267 -24.51 3.07 15.45
N ALA A 268 -23.66 2.08 15.74
CA ALA A 268 -23.95 0.67 15.46
C ALA A 268 -25.19 0.17 16.23
N GLU A 269 -25.40 0.59 17.48
CA GLU A 269 -26.60 0.29 18.28
C GLU A 269 -27.88 0.78 17.60
N ALA A 270 -27.86 1.99 17.04
CA ALA A 270 -29.00 2.54 16.31
C ALA A 270 -29.34 1.70 15.06
N TYR A 271 -28.32 1.22 14.35
CA TYR A 271 -28.51 0.29 13.22
C TYR A 271 -29.01 -1.07 13.67
N ALA A 272 -28.46 -1.64 14.74
CA ALA A 272 -28.89 -2.93 15.27
C ALA A 272 -30.36 -2.89 15.71
N CYS A 273 -30.80 -1.81 16.37
CA CYS A 273 -32.21 -1.60 16.73
C CYS A 273 -33.15 -1.60 15.50
N ALA A 274 -32.68 -1.16 14.33
CA ALA A 274 -33.48 -1.11 13.10
C ALA A 274 -33.34 -2.36 12.21
N LEU A 275 -32.19 -3.04 12.27
CA LEU A 275 -31.77 -4.05 11.29
C LEU A 275 -31.42 -5.40 11.93
N SER A 276 -31.71 -5.58 13.23
CA SER A 276 -31.42 -6.75 14.07
C SER A 276 -29.93 -7.01 14.34
N GLY A 277 -29.05 -6.86 13.36
CA GLY A 277 -27.61 -7.07 13.52
C GLY A 277 -26.79 -6.19 12.58
N ALA A 278 -25.84 -5.45 13.14
CA ALA A 278 -24.94 -4.57 12.39
C ALA A 278 -23.52 -4.71 12.92
N TYR A 279 -22.52 -4.43 12.08
CA TYR A 279 -21.15 -4.30 12.55
C TYR A 279 -20.41 -3.18 11.81
N THR A 280 -19.51 -2.52 12.52
CA THR A 280 -18.54 -1.60 11.93
C THR A 280 -17.26 -2.35 11.59
N PHE A 281 -16.56 -1.87 10.56
CA PHE A 281 -15.16 -2.22 10.32
C PHE A 281 -14.48 -0.95 9.80
N GLY A 282 -13.87 -0.19 10.71
CA GLY A 282 -13.36 1.14 10.40
C GLY A 282 -12.19 1.57 11.28
N PRO A 283 -11.52 2.67 10.90
CA PRO A 283 -10.46 3.25 11.72
C PRO A 283 -11.03 3.96 12.95
N THR A 284 -10.32 3.84 14.06
CA THR A 284 -10.58 4.59 15.30
C THR A 284 -9.28 5.15 15.86
N PHE A 285 -9.42 6.14 16.73
CA PHE A 285 -8.30 6.98 17.14
C PHE A 285 -8.26 7.14 18.66
N ARG A 286 -7.06 7.16 19.24
CA ARG A 286 -6.83 7.44 20.66
C ARG A 286 -5.70 8.45 20.80
N ALA A 287 -5.97 9.57 21.49
CA ALA A 287 -4.98 10.65 21.64
C ALA A 287 -4.13 10.51 22.91
N GLU A 288 -4.27 9.42 23.66
CA GLU A 288 -3.47 9.14 24.85
C GLU A 288 -1.97 9.20 24.53
N ASN A 289 -1.21 9.93 25.35
CA ASN A 289 0.25 10.04 25.19
C ASN A 289 0.96 8.77 25.68
N SER A 290 0.83 7.69 24.92
CA SER A 290 1.27 6.34 25.30
C SER A 290 2.21 5.73 24.27
N HIS A 291 3.50 5.61 24.63
CA HIS A 291 4.55 5.08 23.76
C HIS A 291 4.94 3.65 24.17
N THR A 292 4.08 2.68 23.84
CA THR A 292 4.32 1.26 24.12
C THR A 292 4.40 0.44 22.84
N SER A 293 4.85 -0.82 22.95
CA SER A 293 4.89 -1.74 21.80
C SER A 293 3.51 -2.22 21.33
N ARG A 294 2.43 -1.87 22.05
CA ARG A 294 1.07 -2.36 21.79
C ARG A 294 0.05 -1.26 21.51
N HIS A 295 0.40 0.01 21.71
CA HIS A 295 -0.50 1.13 21.50
C HIS A 295 -0.23 1.82 20.17
N LEU A 296 -1.31 2.22 19.49
CA LEU A 296 -1.30 3.00 18.28
C LEU A 296 -2.32 4.13 18.44
N ALA A 297 -1.99 5.32 17.95
CA ALA A 297 -2.92 6.45 17.93
C ALA A 297 -4.02 6.27 16.87
N GLU A 298 -3.77 5.47 15.84
CA GLU A 298 -4.71 5.07 14.79
C GLU A 298 -4.66 3.55 14.64
N PHE A 299 -5.82 2.91 14.75
CA PHE A 299 -5.98 1.47 14.54
C PHE A 299 -7.36 1.19 13.96
N TRP A 300 -7.64 -0.07 13.66
CA TRP A 300 -8.91 -0.49 13.07
C TRP A 300 -9.67 -1.34 14.08
N MET A 301 -10.95 -1.03 14.27
CA MET A 301 -11.86 -1.81 15.09
C MET A 301 -12.91 -2.53 14.25
N VAL A 302 -13.38 -3.64 14.80
CA VAL A 302 -14.52 -4.40 14.32
C VAL A 302 -15.50 -4.45 15.48
N GLU A 303 -16.65 -3.79 15.33
CA GLU A 303 -17.59 -3.56 16.44
C GLU A 303 -18.96 -4.10 16.04
N PRO A 304 -19.32 -5.33 16.45
CA PRO A 304 -20.65 -5.88 16.20
C PRO A 304 -21.66 -5.42 17.26
N GLU A 305 -22.89 -5.17 16.82
CA GLU A 305 -24.05 -4.90 17.67
C GLU A 305 -25.26 -5.73 17.23
N ILE A 306 -25.99 -6.26 18.21
CA ILE A 306 -27.06 -7.25 17.99
C ILE A 306 -28.27 -6.87 18.85
N ALA A 307 -29.42 -6.65 18.21
CA ALA A 307 -30.66 -6.44 18.93
C ALA A 307 -31.11 -7.72 19.65
N PHE A 308 -31.69 -7.55 20.84
CA PHE A 308 -32.23 -8.64 21.68
C PHE A 308 -31.19 -9.66 22.18
N ALA A 309 -29.88 -9.41 21.98
CA ALA A 309 -28.83 -10.21 22.58
C ALA A 309 -28.64 -9.87 24.07
N ASN A 310 -28.15 -10.85 24.83
CA ASN A 310 -27.66 -10.66 26.19
C ASN A 310 -26.20 -11.15 26.27
N LEU A 311 -25.54 -10.98 27.41
CA LEU A 311 -24.13 -11.36 27.59
C LEU A 311 -23.82 -12.85 27.36
N GLN A 312 -24.81 -13.74 27.44
CA GLN A 312 -24.64 -15.19 27.21
C GLN A 312 -24.87 -15.59 25.75
N VAL A 313 -25.45 -14.70 24.95
CA VAL A 313 -25.82 -14.93 23.53
C VAL A 313 -24.74 -14.39 22.58
N ILE A 314 -23.78 -13.62 23.09
CA ILE A 314 -22.57 -13.15 22.38
C ILE A 314 -21.49 -14.23 22.42
#